data_AF-A0A958QVN7-F1
#
_entry.id   AF-A0A958QVN7-F1
#
_cell.length_a   1.000
_cell.length_b   1.000
_cell.length_c   1.000
_cell.angle_alpha   90.00
_cell.angle_beta   90.00
_cell.angle_gamma   90.00
#
_symmetry.space_group_name_H-M   'P 1'
#
loop_
_entity.id
_entity.type
_entity.pdbx_description
1 polymer ?
#
loop_
_entity_poly.entity_id
_entity_poly.type
_entity_poly.pdbx_seq_one_letter_code
_entity_poly.pdbx_strand_id
1 'polypeptide(L)'
;MRTTTATLALVTVMAFCASNASADSGKERERIGVAIPYPVHTIDLSFSTDPVKRIIGANVASTLLRTSSADGTTLELLDGVDIRDGGKTIALTLKPGLTFANGSPVSGESFRDALEMLREKARGNTKRAFDAVRSITVVERQTYYQSDSSPQVVVLSLDAPLDDPQQFLAGLPIVDVNVGAQAGELFGSGTLFGAVAPFFVRENRPDQGMVLERVESYYRPGYPRAAVVDFKYFETAAEALSALRVGAVDIIALPTASQLESLEDDPTLQAVASPLGRMLGGSESWKLVRPYWSDSSAEHDRLQTDKIIVRKTLKLDNRFAQNFDLTGVYLP
;
A
#
# COMPACT_ATOMS: atom_id res chain seq x y z
N MET A 1 9.29 77.76 28.79
CA MET A 1 7.96 77.09 28.80
C MET A 1 8.05 75.86 27.92
N ARG A 2 7.61 74.73 28.47
CA ARG A 2 7.56 73.40 27.84
C ARG A 2 6.65 73.42 26.60
N THR A 3 6.95 72.61 25.59
CA THR A 3 5.92 71.79 24.91
C THR A 3 6.59 70.62 24.19
N THR A 4 6.32 69.46 24.76
CA THR A 4 6.51 68.09 24.26
C THR A 4 5.67 67.89 23.00
N THR A 5 6.19 67.19 21.98
CA THR A 5 5.31 66.58 20.96
C THR A 5 5.71 65.13 20.79
N ALA A 6 4.76 64.24 21.08
CA ALA A 6 4.90 62.81 21.20
C ALA A 6 4.91 62.12 19.82
N THR A 7 5.83 61.18 19.63
CA THR A 7 5.88 60.27 18.49
C THR A 7 4.80 59.20 18.66
N LEU A 8 3.77 59.22 17.80
CA LEU A 8 2.73 58.19 17.76
C LEU A 8 3.22 57.03 16.87
N ALA A 9 3.55 55.89 17.49
CA ALA A 9 3.88 54.66 16.78
C ALA A 9 2.60 54.00 16.28
N LEU A 10 2.50 53.80 14.96
CA LEU A 10 1.40 53.09 14.31
C LEU A 10 1.60 51.58 14.51
N VAL A 11 0.80 50.96 15.37
CA VAL A 11 0.75 49.50 15.52
C VAL A 11 -0.24 48.96 14.49
N THR A 12 0.27 48.32 13.44
CA THR A 12 -0.54 47.63 12.44
C THR A 12 -0.97 46.27 13.01
N VAL A 13 -2.22 46.15 13.45
CA VAL A 13 -2.84 44.87 13.80
C VAL A 13 -3.14 44.12 12.51
N MET A 14 -2.36 43.07 12.18
CA MET A 14 -2.75 42.12 11.15
C MET A 14 -3.94 41.29 11.67
N ALA A 15 -5.11 41.51 11.07
CA ALA A 15 -6.26 40.65 11.23
C ALA A 15 -5.96 39.28 10.61
N PHE A 16 -5.81 38.26 11.46
CA PHE A 16 -5.76 36.86 11.06
C PHE A 16 -7.15 36.46 10.57
N CYS A 17 -7.37 36.50 9.25
CA CYS A 17 -8.56 35.91 8.65
C CYS A 17 -8.47 34.39 8.80
N ALA A 18 -9.24 33.85 9.74
CA ALA A 18 -9.58 32.45 9.79
C ALA A 18 -10.27 32.06 8.48
N SER A 19 -9.59 31.27 7.66
CA SER A 19 -10.17 30.69 6.45
C SER A 19 -11.28 29.73 6.86
N ASN A 20 -12.52 30.15 6.64
CA ASN A 20 -13.70 29.31 6.76
C ASN A 20 -13.53 28.05 5.90
N ALA A 21 -13.60 26.88 6.55
CA ALA A 21 -13.72 25.59 5.89
C ALA A 21 -14.98 25.60 5.02
N SER A 22 -14.77 25.76 3.71
CA SER A 22 -15.85 25.60 2.73
C SER A 22 -16.15 24.12 2.59
N ALA A 23 -17.44 23.78 2.70
CA ALA A 23 -17.95 22.45 2.48
C ALA A 23 -17.54 21.94 1.07
N ASP A 24 -16.76 20.88 1.06
CA ASP A 24 -16.21 20.25 -0.15
C ASP A 24 -17.35 19.58 -0.93
N SER A 25 -17.75 20.25 -2.01
CA SER A 25 -18.75 19.79 -2.97
C SER A 25 -18.03 19.03 -4.09
N GLY A 26 -17.90 17.71 -3.91
CA GLY A 26 -17.81 16.75 -5.01
C GLY A 26 -16.61 16.85 -5.97
N LYS A 27 -15.51 17.54 -5.61
CA LYS A 27 -14.24 17.36 -6.34
C LYS A 27 -13.63 16.02 -5.95
N GLU A 28 -13.12 15.28 -6.93
CA GLU A 28 -12.26 14.12 -6.65
C GLU A 28 -11.16 14.54 -5.69
N ARG A 29 -11.02 13.81 -4.58
CA ARG A 29 -10.01 14.14 -3.58
C ARG A 29 -8.65 13.75 -4.12
N GLU A 30 -7.91 14.78 -4.51
CA GLU A 30 -6.52 14.67 -4.97
C GLU A 30 -5.60 14.07 -3.88
N ARG A 31 -5.94 14.24 -2.59
CA ARG A 31 -5.18 13.73 -1.45
C ARG A 31 -6.05 12.97 -0.48
N ILE A 32 -5.58 11.80 -0.05
CA ILE A 32 -6.16 10.99 1.03
C ILE A 32 -5.19 10.95 2.20
N GLY A 33 -5.62 11.38 3.39
CA GLY A 33 -4.84 11.29 4.62
C GLY A 33 -5.14 10.01 5.41
N VAL A 34 -4.10 9.27 5.83
CA VAL A 34 -4.23 8.03 6.58
C VAL A 34 -3.46 8.12 7.90
N ALA A 35 -4.15 8.11 9.03
CA ALA A 35 -3.52 8.05 10.34
C ALA A 35 -3.00 6.65 10.66
N ILE A 36 -1.76 6.60 11.13
CA ILE A 36 -1.06 5.37 11.55
C ILE A 36 -0.55 5.50 13.00
N PRO A 37 -0.56 4.39 13.77
CA PRO A 37 -0.22 4.42 15.19
C PRO A 37 1.27 4.45 15.50
N TYR A 38 2.15 4.22 14.53
CA TYR A 38 3.59 4.19 14.76
C TYR A 38 4.39 4.55 13.49
N PRO A 39 5.63 5.05 13.66
CA PRO A 39 6.50 5.40 12.55
C PRO A 39 6.96 4.19 11.74
N VAL A 40 7.17 4.39 10.43
CA VAL A 40 7.69 3.36 9.51
C VAL A 40 8.97 3.86 8.84
N HIS A 41 10.09 3.24 9.20
CA HIS A 41 11.41 3.60 8.67
C HIS A 41 11.74 2.93 7.34
N THR A 42 11.19 1.73 7.12
CA THR A 42 11.46 0.91 5.92
C THR A 42 10.18 0.27 5.40
N ILE A 43 10.11 0.14 4.09
CA ILE A 43 9.04 -0.46 3.31
C ILE A 43 9.59 -1.70 2.59
N ASP A 44 10.58 -2.37 3.20
CA ASP A 44 11.02 -3.66 2.68
C ASP A 44 9.86 -4.66 2.84
N LEU A 45 9.25 -4.98 1.70
CA LEU A 45 8.09 -5.85 1.62
C LEU A 45 8.47 -7.33 1.64
N SER A 46 9.77 -7.64 1.69
CA SER A 46 10.25 -9.01 1.83
C SER A 46 9.91 -9.55 3.23
N PHE A 47 8.66 -9.99 3.38
CA PHE A 47 8.13 -10.82 4.48
C PHE A 47 7.77 -10.10 5.77
N SER A 48 7.52 -8.79 5.74
CA SER A 48 7.00 -8.09 6.91
C SER A 48 5.60 -8.62 7.29
N THR A 49 5.31 -8.87 8.56
CA THR A 49 3.93 -9.10 9.06
C THR A 49 3.36 -7.86 9.77
N ASP A 50 4.07 -6.74 9.69
CA ASP A 50 3.69 -5.47 10.28
C ASP A 50 2.49 -4.87 9.53
N PRO A 51 1.34 -4.65 10.19
CA PRO A 51 0.13 -4.18 9.53
C PRO A 51 0.27 -2.82 8.82
N VAL A 52 1.02 -1.87 9.39
CA VAL A 52 1.22 -0.56 8.73
C VAL A 52 2.11 -0.72 7.50
N LYS A 53 3.21 -1.49 7.59
CA LYS A 53 4.07 -1.75 6.42
C LYS A 53 3.30 -2.49 5.33
N ARG A 54 2.40 -3.39 5.71
CA ARG A 54 1.49 -4.11 4.81
C ARG A 54 0.56 -3.16 4.04
N ILE A 55 -0.10 -2.23 4.74
CA ILE A 55 -0.95 -1.20 4.11
C ILE A 55 -0.15 -0.33 3.13
N ILE A 56 1.00 0.18 3.57
CA ILE A 56 1.85 1.04 2.72
C ILE A 56 2.32 0.23 1.51
N GLY A 57 2.85 -0.97 1.75
CA GLY A 57 3.41 -1.87 0.74
C GLY A 57 2.46 -2.21 -0.39
N ALA A 58 1.20 -2.48 -0.06
CA ALA A 58 0.17 -2.76 -1.05
C ALA A 58 -0.12 -1.61 -2.03
N ASN A 59 0.20 -0.37 -1.64
CA ASN A 59 0.04 0.80 -2.50
C ASN A 59 1.29 1.05 -3.36
N VAL A 60 2.46 0.57 -2.92
CA VAL A 60 3.74 0.77 -3.62
C VAL A 60 4.27 -0.48 -4.31
N ALA A 61 3.57 -1.62 -4.23
CA ALA A 61 3.88 -2.85 -4.95
C ALA A 61 2.63 -3.65 -5.31
N SER A 62 2.29 -3.70 -6.59
CA SER A 62 1.29 -4.63 -7.12
C SER A 62 1.87 -6.05 -7.18
N THR A 63 1.02 -7.05 -6.96
CA THR A 63 1.39 -8.47 -6.98
C THR A 63 0.98 -9.15 -8.29
N LEU A 64 1.48 -10.36 -8.55
CA LEU A 64 1.15 -11.11 -9.77
C LEU A 64 -0.33 -11.45 -9.86
N LEU A 65 -0.88 -11.93 -8.75
CA LEU A 65 -2.31 -12.16 -8.55
C LEU A 65 -2.82 -11.28 -7.41
N ARG A 66 -4.12 -11.00 -7.40
CA ARG A 66 -4.80 -10.25 -6.35
C ARG A 66 -5.93 -11.08 -5.77
N THR A 67 -6.05 -11.07 -4.44
CA THR A 67 -7.12 -11.77 -3.73
C THR A 67 -8.21 -10.80 -3.29
N SER A 68 -9.39 -10.90 -3.89
CA SER A 68 -10.59 -10.11 -3.55
C SER A 68 -11.57 -10.93 -2.70
N SER A 69 -12.25 -10.28 -1.75
CA SER A 69 -13.35 -10.92 -1.00
C SER A 69 -14.60 -11.16 -1.85
N ALA A 70 -14.77 -10.40 -2.94
CA ALA A 70 -15.89 -10.54 -3.85
C ALA A 70 -15.62 -11.59 -4.94
N ASP A 71 -14.38 -11.64 -5.44
CA ASP A 71 -14.05 -12.34 -6.69
C ASP A 71 -13.05 -13.50 -6.52
N GLY A 72 -12.58 -13.76 -5.28
CA GLY A 72 -11.49 -14.70 -5.04
C GLY A 72 -10.16 -14.21 -5.62
N THR A 73 -9.28 -15.13 -6.01
CA THR A 73 -7.98 -14.81 -6.60
C THR A 73 -8.13 -14.50 -8.09
N THR A 74 -7.68 -13.32 -8.51
CA THR A 74 -7.74 -12.81 -9.88
C THR A 74 -6.34 -12.43 -10.38
N LEU A 75 -6.15 -12.39 -11.70
CA LEU A 75 -4.88 -11.93 -12.28
C LEU A 75 -4.73 -10.42 -12.09
N GLU A 76 -3.54 -9.98 -11.66
CA GLU A 76 -3.25 -8.56 -11.42
C GLU A 76 -2.18 -8.05 -12.40
N LEU A 77 -0.91 -8.40 -12.21
CA LEU A 77 0.16 -8.09 -13.17
C LEU A 77 0.30 -9.13 -14.29
N LEU A 78 -0.39 -10.26 -14.18
CA LEU A 78 -0.39 -11.32 -15.18
C LEU A 78 -1.57 -11.19 -16.14
N ASP A 79 -1.36 -11.65 -17.37
CA ASP A 79 -2.41 -11.88 -18.37
C ASP A 79 -2.79 -13.36 -18.46
N GLY A 80 -1.94 -14.26 -17.95
CA GLY A 80 -2.26 -15.68 -17.85
C GLY A 80 -1.33 -16.46 -16.94
N VAL A 81 -1.85 -17.53 -16.37
CA VAL A 81 -1.11 -18.55 -15.62
C VAL A 81 -1.47 -19.91 -16.20
N ASP A 82 -0.46 -20.69 -16.58
CA ASP A 82 -0.62 -22.02 -17.16
C ASP A 82 0.23 -23.03 -16.40
N ILE A 83 -0.44 -23.97 -15.71
CA ILE A 83 0.18 -24.98 -14.85
C ILE A 83 0.11 -26.33 -15.56
N ARG A 84 1.26 -26.94 -15.81
CA ARG A 84 1.40 -28.19 -16.58
C ARG A 84 2.28 -29.21 -15.86
N ASP A 85 2.42 -30.38 -16.47
CA ASP A 85 3.34 -31.43 -16.05
C ASP A 85 3.14 -31.87 -14.59
N GLY A 86 1.87 -32.01 -14.20
CA GLY A 86 1.49 -32.35 -12.83
C GLY A 86 1.82 -31.27 -11.80
N GLY A 87 1.86 -30.00 -12.21
CA GLY A 87 2.18 -28.86 -11.35
C GLY A 87 3.67 -28.49 -11.29
N LYS A 88 4.51 -29.17 -12.09
CA LYS A 88 5.96 -28.94 -12.11
C LYS A 88 6.41 -27.86 -13.09
N THR A 89 5.51 -27.36 -13.92
CA THR A 89 5.77 -26.25 -14.83
C THR A 89 4.70 -25.19 -14.63
N ILE A 90 5.09 -23.97 -14.25
CA ILE A 90 4.20 -22.82 -14.12
C ILE A 90 4.67 -21.74 -15.10
N ALA A 91 3.90 -21.50 -16.16
CA ALA A 91 4.15 -20.45 -17.13
C ALA A 91 3.31 -19.21 -16.80
N LEU A 92 3.99 -18.08 -16.60
CA LEU A 92 3.44 -16.80 -16.20
C LEU A 92 3.53 -15.82 -17.37
N THR A 93 2.40 -15.37 -17.88
CA THR A 93 2.35 -14.39 -18.98
C THR A 93 2.12 -13.00 -18.40
N LEU A 94 3.03 -12.06 -18.64
CA LEU A 94 2.89 -10.67 -18.17
C LEU A 94 1.82 -9.92 -18.96
N LYS A 95 1.15 -8.97 -18.29
CA LYS A 95 0.35 -7.96 -19.02
C LYS A 95 1.24 -7.13 -19.93
N PRO A 96 0.76 -6.73 -21.12
CA PRO A 96 1.51 -5.86 -22.01
C PRO A 96 1.65 -4.46 -21.41
N GLY A 97 2.77 -3.79 -21.70
CA GLY A 97 2.95 -2.36 -21.41
C GLY A 97 3.13 -2.01 -19.93
N LEU A 98 3.48 -2.97 -19.07
CA LEU A 98 3.81 -2.68 -17.68
C LEU A 98 5.08 -1.82 -17.60
N THR A 99 5.07 -0.82 -16.73
CA THR A 99 6.22 0.04 -16.44
C THR A 99 6.46 0.15 -14.93
N PHE A 100 7.70 0.36 -14.54
CA PHE A 100 8.04 0.85 -13.19
C PHE A 100 7.68 2.34 -13.04
N ALA A 101 7.70 2.85 -11.81
CA ALA A 101 7.40 4.26 -11.52
C ALA A 101 8.33 5.26 -12.25
N ASN A 102 9.56 4.84 -12.57
CA ASN A 102 10.51 5.65 -13.35
C ASN A 102 10.24 5.63 -14.87
N GLY A 103 9.19 4.96 -15.33
CA GLY A 103 8.81 4.82 -16.74
C GLY A 103 9.55 3.72 -17.50
N SER A 104 10.50 3.03 -16.88
CA SER A 104 11.21 1.91 -17.52
C SER A 104 10.25 0.74 -17.77
N PRO A 105 10.31 0.09 -18.94
CA PRO A 105 9.45 -1.04 -19.24
C PRO A 105 9.81 -2.25 -18.38
N VAL A 106 8.79 -3.01 -18.00
CA VAL A 106 8.98 -4.33 -17.39
C VAL A 106 9.21 -5.34 -18.51
N SER A 107 10.39 -5.94 -18.52
CA SER A 107 10.74 -7.06 -19.40
C SER A 107 10.61 -8.42 -18.71
N GLY A 108 10.56 -9.50 -19.49
CA GLY A 108 10.60 -10.86 -18.95
C GLY A 108 11.88 -11.12 -18.14
N GLU A 109 13.00 -10.50 -18.54
CA GLU A 109 14.26 -10.54 -17.81
C GLU A 109 14.18 -9.80 -16.49
N SER A 110 13.66 -8.57 -16.48
CA SER A 110 13.47 -7.81 -15.23
C SER A 110 12.53 -8.53 -14.26
N PHE A 111 11.51 -9.23 -14.78
CA PHE A 111 10.60 -10.02 -13.98
C PHE A 111 11.29 -11.28 -13.42
N ARG A 112 12.05 -12.02 -14.23
CA ARG A 112 12.91 -13.12 -13.75
C ARG A 112 13.83 -12.64 -12.63
N ASP A 113 14.51 -11.52 -12.84
CA ASP A 113 15.48 -10.99 -11.87
C ASP A 113 14.78 -10.55 -10.57
N ALA A 114 13.57 -9.97 -10.66
CA ALA A 114 12.76 -9.68 -9.48
C ALA A 114 12.39 -10.96 -8.70
N LEU A 115 12.04 -12.06 -9.39
CA LEU A 115 11.75 -13.33 -8.74
C LEU A 115 12.99 -13.97 -8.10
N GLU A 116 14.16 -13.89 -8.74
CA GLU A 116 15.42 -14.38 -8.15
C GLU A 116 15.81 -13.54 -6.92
N MET A 117 15.67 -12.20 -6.97
CA MET A 117 15.88 -11.35 -5.79
C MET A 117 14.95 -11.72 -4.64
N LEU A 118 13.66 -11.96 -4.94
CA LEU A 118 12.68 -12.40 -3.94
C LEU A 118 13.02 -13.78 -3.37
N ARG A 119 13.49 -14.71 -4.21
CA ARG A 119 13.95 -16.05 -3.81
C ARG A 119 15.09 -15.98 -2.80
N GLU A 120 16.09 -15.13 -3.03
CA GLU A 120 17.24 -14.96 -2.12
C GLU A 120 16.80 -14.41 -0.76
N LYS A 121 15.88 -13.44 -0.77
CA LYS A 121 15.36 -12.79 0.45
C LYS A 121 14.27 -13.62 1.15
N ALA A 122 13.74 -14.65 0.50
CA ALA A 122 12.59 -15.41 0.98
C ALA A 122 12.76 -16.01 2.38
N ARG A 123 11.66 -15.98 3.15
CA ARG A 123 11.51 -16.62 4.46
C ARG A 123 10.19 -17.40 4.54
N GLY A 124 10.06 -18.27 5.54
CA GLY A 124 8.82 -18.98 5.84
C GLY A 124 8.24 -19.79 4.66
N ASN A 125 6.93 -19.67 4.45
CA ASN A 125 6.21 -20.41 3.41
C ASN A 125 6.65 -20.03 2.00
N THR A 126 6.94 -18.75 1.76
CA THR A 126 7.43 -18.29 0.45
C THR A 126 8.81 -18.89 0.14
N LYS A 127 9.69 -19.02 1.15
CA LYS A 127 10.99 -19.70 0.97
C LYS A 127 10.79 -21.17 0.60
N ARG A 128 9.89 -21.87 1.29
CA ARG A 128 9.55 -23.27 0.97
C ARG A 128 9.04 -23.42 -0.46
N ALA A 129 8.19 -22.50 -0.93
CA ALA A 129 7.71 -22.51 -2.32
C ALA A 129 8.86 -22.25 -3.32
N PHE A 130 9.72 -21.27 -3.06
CA PHE A 130 10.90 -21.00 -3.90
C PHE A 130 11.93 -22.14 -3.89
N ASP A 131 12.04 -22.91 -2.80
CA ASP A 131 12.93 -24.07 -2.73
C ASP A 131 12.49 -25.20 -3.64
N ALA A 132 11.19 -25.30 -3.95
CA ALA A 132 10.68 -26.22 -4.96
C ALA A 132 10.95 -25.74 -6.40
N VAL A 133 11.25 -24.46 -6.62
CA VAL A 133 11.56 -23.90 -7.93
C VAL A 133 13.01 -24.20 -8.29
N ARG A 134 13.21 -25.14 -9.21
CA ARG A 134 14.51 -25.51 -9.76
C ARG A 134 15.11 -24.40 -10.61
N SER A 135 14.32 -23.77 -11.47
CA SER A 135 14.79 -22.70 -12.37
C SER A 135 13.69 -21.74 -12.79
N ILE A 136 14.10 -20.49 -13.05
CA ILE A 136 13.25 -19.41 -13.59
C ILE A 136 13.82 -19.02 -14.95
N THR A 137 13.02 -19.15 -16.02
CA THR A 137 13.48 -18.92 -17.40
C THR A 137 12.54 -18.00 -18.15
N VAL A 138 13.09 -17.15 -19.01
CA VAL A 138 12.29 -16.30 -19.91
C VAL A 138 12.11 -17.04 -21.22
N VAL A 139 10.87 -17.13 -21.68
CA VAL A 139 10.51 -17.70 -22.98
C VAL A 139 9.83 -16.62 -23.79
N GLU A 140 10.49 -16.18 -24.86
CA GLU A 140 9.86 -15.31 -25.84
C GLU A 140 8.88 -16.12 -26.68
N ARG A 141 7.59 -15.81 -26.55
CA ARG A 141 6.60 -16.39 -27.46
C ARG A 141 6.62 -15.58 -28.75
N GLN A 142 7.32 -16.09 -29.75
CA GLN A 142 7.24 -15.57 -31.12
C GLN A 142 5.77 -15.57 -31.54
N THR A 143 5.19 -14.38 -31.68
CA THR A 143 3.88 -14.22 -32.32
C THR A 143 4.11 -14.22 -33.83
N TYR A 144 3.27 -14.92 -34.58
CA TYR A 144 3.41 -15.07 -36.04
C TYR A 144 3.33 -13.71 -36.78
N TYR A 145 2.81 -12.70 -36.08
CA TYR A 145 2.91 -11.30 -36.44
C TYR A 145 4.04 -10.69 -35.61
N GLN A 146 5.09 -10.18 -36.25
CA GLN A 146 6.07 -9.30 -35.58
C GLN A 146 5.34 -8.06 -35.08
N SER A 147 4.77 -8.13 -33.88
CA SER A 147 4.46 -6.94 -33.10
C SER A 147 5.56 -6.80 -32.07
N ASP A 148 5.97 -5.56 -31.80
CA ASP A 148 6.90 -5.20 -30.73
C ASP A 148 6.37 -5.58 -29.32
N SER A 149 5.19 -6.20 -29.24
CA SER A 149 4.50 -6.64 -28.03
C SER A 149 4.30 -8.15 -27.98
N SER A 150 5.34 -8.93 -28.30
CA SER A 150 5.31 -10.38 -28.03
C SER A 150 5.11 -10.61 -26.53
N PRO A 151 4.17 -11.49 -26.12
CA PRO A 151 3.86 -11.69 -24.72
C PRO A 151 5.09 -12.28 -24.01
N GLN A 152 5.49 -11.62 -22.92
CA GLN A 152 6.63 -12.03 -22.14
C GLN A 152 6.19 -13.13 -21.18
N VAL A 153 6.72 -14.34 -21.40
CA VAL A 153 6.40 -15.50 -20.58
C VAL A 153 7.61 -15.84 -19.72
N VAL A 154 7.40 -15.92 -18.40
CA VAL A 154 8.38 -16.43 -17.45
C VAL A 154 7.93 -17.80 -16.96
N VAL A 155 8.79 -18.80 -17.09
CA VAL A 155 8.49 -20.18 -16.73
C VAL A 155 9.26 -20.57 -15.47
N LEU A 156 8.51 -20.95 -14.44
CA LEU A 156 9.03 -21.62 -13.26
C LEU A 156 9.02 -23.13 -13.51
N SER A 157 10.18 -23.75 -13.44
CA SER A 157 10.32 -25.21 -13.44
C SER A 157 10.56 -25.69 -12.02
N LEU A 158 9.76 -26.63 -11.55
CA LEU A 158 9.76 -27.09 -10.16
C LEU A 158 10.21 -28.55 -10.05
N ASP A 159 10.79 -28.91 -8.91
CA ASP A 159 11.13 -30.30 -8.56
C ASP A 159 9.90 -31.07 -8.06
N ALA A 160 9.02 -30.37 -7.35
CA ALA A 160 7.74 -30.84 -6.84
C ALA A 160 6.65 -29.77 -7.04
N PRO A 161 5.38 -30.15 -7.22
CA PRO A 161 4.29 -29.18 -7.28
C PRO A 161 4.17 -28.41 -5.96
N LEU A 162 3.68 -27.17 -6.05
CA LEU A 162 3.34 -26.37 -4.86
C LEU A 162 2.01 -26.82 -4.27
N ASP A 163 1.89 -26.78 -2.94
CA ASP A 163 0.64 -27.06 -2.24
C ASP A 163 -0.46 -26.06 -2.64
N ASP A 164 -0.11 -24.78 -2.75
CA ASP A 164 -0.99 -23.70 -3.17
C ASP A 164 -0.26 -22.72 -4.10
N PRO A 165 -0.26 -22.97 -5.42
CA PRO A 165 0.40 -22.09 -6.38
C PRO A 165 -0.28 -20.72 -6.49
N GLN A 166 -1.59 -20.61 -6.23
CA GLN A 166 -2.29 -19.34 -6.31
C GLN A 166 -1.87 -18.41 -5.17
N GLN A 167 -1.85 -18.92 -3.94
CA GLN A 167 -1.40 -18.16 -2.78
C GLN A 167 0.07 -17.74 -2.89
N PHE A 168 0.91 -18.62 -3.45
CA PHE A 168 2.31 -18.26 -3.73
C PHE A 168 2.37 -17.06 -4.67
N LEU A 169 1.69 -17.11 -5.82
CA LEU A 169 1.72 -16.04 -6.83
C LEU A 169 1.05 -14.74 -6.33
N ALA A 170 -0.01 -14.83 -5.52
CA ALA A 170 -0.70 -13.66 -4.96
C ALA A 170 0.19 -12.81 -4.03
N GLY A 171 1.27 -13.39 -3.49
CA GLY A 171 2.21 -12.68 -2.62
C GLY A 171 3.44 -12.10 -3.32
N LEU A 172 3.59 -12.28 -4.64
CA LEU A 172 4.81 -11.89 -5.36
C LEU A 172 4.64 -10.56 -6.09
N PRO A 173 5.39 -9.50 -5.73
CA PRO A 173 5.46 -8.28 -6.54
C PRO A 173 6.50 -8.37 -7.66
N ILE A 174 6.41 -7.45 -8.63
CA ILE A 174 7.51 -7.20 -9.58
C ILE A 174 8.28 -5.97 -9.11
N VAL A 175 9.41 -6.20 -8.46
CA VAL A 175 10.29 -5.17 -7.88
C VAL A 175 11.30 -4.68 -8.91
N ASP A 176 11.60 -3.37 -8.93
CA ASP A 176 12.67 -2.81 -9.73
C ASP A 176 14.03 -3.15 -9.08
N VAL A 177 14.66 -4.22 -9.56
CA VAL A 177 15.96 -4.69 -9.06
C VAL A 177 17.08 -3.67 -9.25
N ASN A 178 16.95 -2.72 -10.18
CA ASN A 178 17.96 -1.67 -10.37
C ASN A 178 17.95 -0.68 -9.21
N VAL A 179 16.76 -0.36 -8.68
CA VAL A 179 16.65 0.41 -7.43
C VAL A 179 17.30 -0.36 -6.29
N GLY A 180 17.07 -1.68 -6.23
CA GLY A 180 17.74 -2.58 -5.27
C GLY A 180 19.26 -2.53 -5.36
N ALA A 181 19.82 -2.67 -6.56
CA ALA A 181 21.26 -2.67 -6.79
C ALA A 181 21.92 -1.34 -6.41
N GLN A 182 21.25 -0.22 -6.69
CA GLN A 182 21.74 1.12 -6.32
C GLN A 182 21.65 1.37 -4.81
N ALA A 183 20.57 0.91 -4.18
CA ALA A 183 20.32 1.14 -2.76
C ALA A 183 21.11 0.18 -1.84
N GLY A 184 21.46 -1.01 -2.32
CA GLY A 184 22.14 -2.03 -1.52
C GLY A 184 21.35 -2.37 -0.24
N GLU A 185 22.01 -2.29 0.91
CA GLU A 185 21.39 -2.54 2.23
C GLU A 185 20.31 -1.51 2.60
N LEU A 186 20.30 -0.35 1.94
CA LEU A 186 19.29 0.70 2.16
C LEU A 186 18.02 0.49 1.35
N PHE A 187 17.93 -0.58 0.55
CA PHE A 187 16.71 -0.88 -0.19
C PHE A 187 15.49 -0.94 0.74
N GLY A 188 14.40 -0.28 0.35
CA GLY A 188 13.19 -0.12 1.17
C GLY A 188 13.27 1.03 2.18
N SER A 189 14.42 1.67 2.39
CA SER A 189 14.56 2.80 3.30
C SER A 189 14.33 4.14 2.58
N GLY A 190 13.75 5.12 3.27
CA GLY A 190 13.50 6.43 2.67
C GLY A 190 12.59 6.30 1.44
N THR A 191 13.07 6.78 0.29
CA THR A 191 12.43 6.66 -1.03
C THR A 191 13.05 5.56 -1.91
N LEU A 192 13.99 4.77 -1.37
CA LEU A 192 14.78 3.78 -2.12
C LEU A 192 14.02 2.46 -2.29
N PHE A 193 12.83 2.52 -2.87
CA PHE A 193 11.98 1.38 -3.18
C PHE A 193 11.28 1.60 -4.53
N GLY A 194 11.22 0.56 -5.34
CA GLY A 194 10.54 0.61 -6.63
C GLY A 194 9.93 -0.73 -6.98
N ALA A 195 8.69 -0.71 -7.45
CA ALA A 195 7.98 -1.87 -7.99
C ALA A 195 6.95 -1.39 -9.01
N VAL A 196 6.35 -2.32 -9.74
CA VAL A 196 5.16 -2.01 -10.55
C VAL A 196 4.00 -1.72 -9.58
N ALA A 197 3.52 -0.49 -9.55
CA ALA A 197 2.56 -0.04 -8.54
C ALA A 197 1.79 1.22 -8.94
N PRO A 198 0.60 1.44 -8.36
CA PRO A 198 -0.18 2.67 -8.59
C PRO A 198 0.42 3.90 -7.92
N PHE A 199 1.22 3.73 -6.87
CA PHE A 199 1.93 4.81 -6.20
C PHE A 199 3.41 4.49 -6.04
N PHE A 200 4.23 5.53 -5.91
CA PHE A 200 5.62 5.44 -5.48
C PHE A 200 5.84 6.27 -4.21
N VAL A 201 6.92 5.98 -3.50
CA VAL A 201 7.28 6.70 -2.26
C VAL A 201 7.92 8.02 -2.64
N ARG A 202 7.14 9.10 -2.59
CA ARG A 202 7.65 10.45 -2.84
C ARG A 202 8.51 10.93 -1.68
N GLU A 203 8.07 10.64 -0.46
CA GLU A 203 8.74 11.13 0.73
C GLU A 203 8.52 10.18 1.91
N ASN A 204 9.57 9.93 2.70
CA ASN A 204 9.48 9.19 3.94
C ASN A 204 10.13 10.04 5.04
N ARG A 205 9.32 10.46 6.01
CA ARG A 205 9.72 11.25 7.16
C ARG A 205 9.49 10.37 8.37
N PRO A 206 10.46 9.58 8.82
CA PRO A 206 10.14 8.46 9.69
C PRO A 206 9.33 8.83 10.93
N ASP A 207 9.61 9.98 11.56
CA ASP A 207 8.91 10.47 12.76
C ASP A 207 7.60 11.24 12.48
N GLN A 208 7.19 11.40 11.20
CA GLN A 208 5.96 12.08 10.80
C GLN A 208 5.05 11.21 9.94
N GLY A 209 5.62 10.23 9.23
CA GLY A 209 4.92 9.35 8.31
C GLY A 209 5.50 9.36 6.89
N MET A 210 4.67 9.14 5.89
CA MET A 210 5.09 8.85 4.53
C MET A 210 4.10 9.35 3.50
N VAL A 211 4.63 9.94 2.42
CA VAL A 211 3.82 10.45 1.33
C VAL A 211 4.06 9.63 0.08
N LEU A 212 2.98 9.07 -0.43
CA LEU A 212 2.95 8.36 -1.71
C LEU A 212 2.35 9.26 -2.78
N GLU A 213 2.88 9.17 -3.99
CA GLU A 213 2.41 9.91 -5.16
C GLU A 213 2.07 8.94 -6.30
N ARG A 214 1.01 9.26 -7.04
CA ARG A 214 0.49 8.40 -8.08
C ARG A 214 1.50 8.23 -9.23
N VAL A 215 1.57 7.01 -9.75
CA VAL A 215 2.27 6.70 -11.00
C VAL A 215 1.31 6.94 -12.16
N GLU A 216 1.50 8.04 -12.90
CA GLU A 216 0.63 8.41 -14.03
C GLU A 216 0.65 7.37 -15.16
N SER A 217 1.74 6.63 -15.31
CA SER A 217 1.88 5.54 -16.29
C SER A 217 1.37 4.19 -15.79
N TYR A 218 0.63 4.14 -14.68
CA TYR A 218 0.13 2.88 -14.15
C TYR A 218 -0.79 2.19 -15.18
N TYR A 219 -0.64 0.87 -15.31
CA TYR A 219 -1.23 0.12 -16.44
C TYR A 219 -2.76 0.09 -16.45
N ARG A 220 -3.42 0.52 -15.36
CA ARG A 220 -4.88 0.63 -15.28
C ARG A 220 -5.32 2.07 -15.51
N PRO A 221 -5.89 2.38 -16.69
CA PRO A 221 -6.32 3.74 -16.99
C PRO A 221 -7.37 4.23 -15.99
N GLY A 222 -7.22 5.48 -15.53
CA GLY A 222 -8.16 6.14 -14.63
C GLY A 222 -8.07 5.71 -13.16
N TYR A 223 -7.10 4.88 -12.80
CA TYR A 223 -6.84 4.48 -11.42
C TYR A 223 -5.35 4.55 -11.07
N PRO A 224 -5.00 4.89 -9.82
CA PRO A 224 -5.89 5.37 -8.75
C PRO A 224 -6.38 6.80 -9.04
N ARG A 225 -7.53 7.20 -8.49
CA ARG A 225 -8.07 8.57 -8.67
C ARG A 225 -7.39 9.55 -7.71
N ALA A 226 -7.07 9.11 -6.49
CA ALA A 226 -6.22 9.89 -5.60
C ALA A 226 -4.84 10.11 -6.24
N ALA A 227 -4.36 11.35 -6.23
CA ALA A 227 -3.01 11.68 -6.69
C ALA A 227 -1.96 11.46 -5.58
N VAL A 228 -2.37 11.64 -4.32
CA VAL A 228 -1.48 11.56 -3.16
C VAL A 228 -2.13 10.77 -2.02
N VAL A 229 -1.35 9.90 -1.39
CA VAL A 229 -1.70 9.26 -0.12
C VAL A 229 -0.70 9.71 0.93
N ASP A 230 -1.21 10.26 2.03
CA ASP A 230 -0.41 10.84 3.10
C ASP A 230 -0.61 10.07 4.39
N PHE A 231 0.29 9.11 4.63
CA PHE A 231 0.35 8.40 5.90
C PHE A 231 0.94 9.32 6.96
N LYS A 232 0.19 9.58 8.02
CA LYS A 232 0.58 10.46 9.12
C LYS A 232 0.63 9.68 10.42
N TYR A 233 1.80 9.71 11.06
CA TYR A 233 1.95 9.19 12.41
C TYR A 233 1.33 10.17 13.42
N PHE A 234 0.59 9.63 14.38
CA PHE A 234 0.17 10.38 15.56
C PHE A 234 0.64 9.65 16.81
N GLU A 235 1.06 10.41 17.83
CA GLU A 235 1.57 9.83 19.07
C GLU A 235 0.45 9.17 19.89
N THR A 236 -0.77 9.72 19.82
CA THR A 236 -1.93 9.18 20.54
C THR A 236 -3.14 8.90 19.66
N ALA A 237 -3.94 7.91 20.07
CA ALA A 237 -5.22 7.60 19.43
C ALA A 237 -6.22 8.77 19.48
N ALA A 238 -6.19 9.57 20.56
CA ALA A 238 -7.07 10.73 20.72
C ALA A 238 -6.74 11.84 19.71
N GLU A 239 -5.46 12.08 19.43
CA GLU A 239 -5.02 13.03 18.41
C GLU A 239 -5.43 12.57 17.01
N ALA A 240 -5.23 11.29 16.69
CA ALA A 240 -5.66 10.72 15.41
C ALA A 240 -7.18 10.85 15.20
N LEU A 241 -7.99 10.55 16.22
CA LEU A 241 -9.45 10.70 16.15
C LEU A 241 -9.88 12.16 16.00
N SER A 242 -9.22 13.08 16.71
CA SER A 242 -9.47 14.52 16.57
C SER A 242 -9.11 15.02 15.17
N ALA A 243 -7.98 14.60 14.63
CA ALA A 243 -7.55 14.91 13.27
C ALA A 243 -8.55 14.39 12.22
N LEU A 244 -9.10 13.19 12.43
CA LEU A 244 -10.12 12.61 11.56
C LEU A 244 -11.42 13.43 11.58
N ARG A 245 -11.90 13.83 12.77
CA ARG A 245 -13.12 14.63 12.93
C ARG A 245 -13.05 15.97 12.21
N VAL A 246 -11.91 16.66 12.29
CA VAL A 246 -11.70 17.95 11.60
C VAL A 246 -11.29 17.79 10.13
N GLY A 247 -11.11 16.56 9.64
CA GLY A 247 -10.74 16.29 8.24
C GLY A 247 -9.27 16.55 7.89
N ALA A 248 -8.37 16.56 8.87
CA ALA A 248 -6.92 16.63 8.63
C ALA A 248 -6.33 15.29 8.13
N VAL A 249 -7.08 14.20 8.38
CA VAL A 249 -6.94 12.87 7.78
C VAL A 249 -8.34 12.35 7.46
N ASP A 250 -8.39 11.26 6.69
CA ASP A 250 -9.62 10.69 6.15
C ASP A 250 -9.87 9.26 6.64
N ILE A 251 -8.81 8.57 7.04
CA ILE A 251 -8.82 7.18 7.49
C ILE A 251 -7.95 7.05 8.75
N ILE A 252 -8.40 6.28 9.73
CA ILE A 252 -7.55 5.67 10.77
C ILE A 252 -7.43 4.19 10.41
N ALA A 253 -6.22 3.76 10.07
CA ALA A 253 -6.00 2.45 9.46
C ALA A 253 -5.94 1.28 10.46
N LEU A 254 -5.63 1.59 11.72
CA LEU A 254 -5.52 0.63 12.82
C LEU A 254 -6.12 1.27 14.08
N PRO A 255 -7.45 1.29 14.21
CA PRO A 255 -8.09 1.89 15.37
C PRO A 255 -7.92 1.00 16.61
N THR A 256 -8.01 1.61 17.80
CA THR A 256 -8.17 0.86 19.06
C THR A 256 -9.63 0.43 19.24
N ALA A 257 -9.88 -0.56 20.11
CA ALA A 257 -11.24 -0.97 20.48
C ALA A 257 -12.03 0.22 21.06
N SER A 258 -11.43 0.99 21.97
CA SER A 258 -12.06 2.17 22.57
C SER A 258 -12.41 3.25 21.55
N GLN A 259 -11.59 3.45 20.51
CA GLN A 259 -11.94 4.35 19.41
C GLN A 259 -13.19 3.86 18.68
N LEU A 260 -13.31 2.55 18.41
CA LEU A 260 -14.49 1.97 17.75
C LEU A 260 -15.75 2.08 18.61
N GLU A 261 -15.68 1.77 19.90
CA GLU A 261 -16.79 1.91 20.85
C GLU A 261 -17.29 3.37 20.91
N SER A 262 -16.37 4.33 20.82
CA SER A 262 -16.73 5.75 20.82
C SER A 262 -17.50 6.23 19.56
N LEU A 263 -17.64 5.38 18.53
CA LEU A 263 -18.31 5.74 17.28
C LEU A 263 -19.81 5.50 17.27
N GLU A 264 -20.38 4.77 18.23
CA GLU A 264 -21.79 4.33 18.20
C GLU A 264 -22.77 5.49 17.90
N ASP A 265 -22.47 6.69 18.42
CA ASP A 265 -23.25 7.90 18.22
C ASP A 265 -22.57 8.99 17.35
N ASP A 266 -21.42 8.72 16.72
CA ASP A 266 -20.71 9.76 15.93
C ASP A 266 -21.45 10.04 14.60
N PRO A 267 -21.94 11.27 14.37
CA PRO A 267 -22.70 11.58 13.16
C PRO A 267 -21.80 11.68 11.93
N THR A 268 -20.48 11.84 12.09
CA THR A 268 -19.53 12.14 11.02
C THR A 268 -18.62 10.98 10.65
N LEU A 269 -18.44 10.01 11.55
CA LEU A 269 -17.50 8.91 11.40
C LEU A 269 -18.23 7.56 11.37
N GLN A 270 -17.61 6.57 10.72
CA GLN A 270 -18.10 5.20 10.72
C GLN A 270 -16.93 4.21 10.73
N ALA A 271 -17.16 3.04 11.32
CA ALA A 271 -16.27 1.90 11.17
C ALA A 271 -16.67 1.09 9.93
N VAL A 272 -15.69 0.70 9.12
CA VAL A 272 -15.88 -0.22 7.99
C VAL A 272 -14.87 -1.36 8.06
N ALA A 273 -15.15 -2.46 7.36
CA ALA A 273 -14.25 -3.59 7.32
C ALA A 273 -12.87 -3.19 6.76
N SER A 274 -11.81 -3.62 7.45
CA SER A 274 -10.43 -3.44 7.00
C SER A 274 -10.03 -4.57 6.06
N PRO A 275 -9.33 -4.27 4.97
CA PRO A 275 -8.75 -5.29 4.10
C PRO A 275 -7.54 -6.00 4.76
N LEU A 276 -6.98 -5.46 5.85
CA LEU A 276 -5.82 -6.05 6.54
C LEU A 276 -6.08 -7.43 7.16
N GLY A 277 -7.27 -7.68 7.71
CA GLY A 277 -7.60 -8.98 8.29
C GLY A 277 -7.38 -10.13 7.31
N ARG A 278 -7.59 -9.89 6.00
CA ARG A 278 -7.30 -10.88 4.95
C ARG A 278 -5.80 -11.08 4.76
N MET A 279 -5.02 -9.99 4.74
CA MET A 279 -3.57 -10.02 4.55
C MET A 279 -2.82 -10.72 5.69
N LEU A 280 -3.36 -10.63 6.90
CA LEU A 280 -2.79 -11.21 8.11
C LEU A 280 -3.38 -12.59 8.46
N GLY A 281 -4.21 -13.18 7.59
CA GLY A 281 -4.74 -14.53 7.78
C GLY A 281 -5.81 -14.64 8.88
N GLY A 282 -6.62 -13.60 9.08
CA GLY A 282 -7.78 -13.62 9.99
C GLY A 282 -7.48 -13.31 11.45
N SER A 283 -6.28 -12.81 11.78
CA SER A 283 -6.02 -12.27 13.12
C SER A 283 -6.88 -11.02 13.32
N GLU A 284 -7.72 -10.97 14.35
CA GLU A 284 -8.56 -9.79 14.64
C GLU A 284 -7.73 -8.64 15.24
N SER A 285 -6.70 -8.98 16.03
CA SER A 285 -5.83 -8.02 16.70
C SER A 285 -4.34 -8.30 16.45
N TRP A 286 -3.53 -7.25 16.40
CA TRP A 286 -2.07 -7.37 16.29
C TRP A 286 -1.37 -6.89 17.57
N LYS A 287 -0.35 -7.64 18.01
CA LYS A 287 0.43 -7.32 19.20
C LYS A 287 1.70 -6.58 18.80
N LEU A 288 1.73 -5.29 19.11
CA LEU A 288 2.95 -4.51 19.03
C LEU A 288 3.94 -4.89 20.14
N VAL A 289 5.23 -4.74 19.85
CA VAL A 289 6.33 -4.86 20.84
C VAL A 289 6.36 -3.65 21.80
N ARG A 290 5.73 -2.53 21.41
CA ARG A 290 5.60 -1.30 22.20
C ARG A 290 4.14 -0.87 22.30
N PRO A 291 3.69 -0.24 23.37
CA PRO A 291 2.29 0.11 23.55
C PRO A 291 1.93 1.38 22.75
N TYR A 292 2.07 1.36 21.43
CA TYR A 292 1.59 2.48 20.60
C TYR A 292 0.07 2.48 20.57
N TRP A 293 -0.53 3.58 21.03
CA TRP A 293 -1.98 3.81 21.20
C TRP A 293 -2.72 2.83 22.11
N SER A 294 -2.14 1.67 22.40
CA SER A 294 -2.81 0.54 23.01
C SER A 294 -1.80 -0.30 23.82
N ASP A 295 -2.14 -0.69 25.05
CA ASP A 295 -1.31 -1.58 25.86
C ASP A 295 -1.41 -3.03 25.35
N SER A 296 -0.33 -3.51 24.71
CA SER A 296 -0.22 -4.88 24.18
C SER A 296 -0.50 -6.01 25.19
N SER A 297 -0.39 -5.72 26.50
CA SER A 297 -0.66 -6.66 27.59
C SER A 297 -2.14 -6.73 27.99
N ALA A 298 -2.93 -5.71 27.65
CA ALA A 298 -4.36 -5.67 27.88
C ALA A 298 -5.12 -6.17 26.64
N GLU A 299 -5.85 -7.28 26.78
CA GLU A 299 -6.54 -7.93 25.66
C GLU A 299 -7.61 -7.04 25.00
N HIS A 300 -8.22 -6.15 25.79
CA HIS A 300 -9.23 -5.18 25.33
C HIS A 300 -8.63 -3.88 24.77
N ASP A 301 -7.32 -3.68 24.86
CA ASP A 301 -6.64 -2.48 24.37
C ASP A 301 -5.63 -2.86 23.27
N ARG A 302 -6.16 -3.45 22.18
CA ARG A 302 -5.37 -3.82 21.01
C ARG A 302 -5.78 -3.03 19.77
N LEU A 303 -4.82 -2.82 18.89
CA LEU A 303 -5.07 -2.35 17.53
C LEU A 303 -5.88 -3.39 16.75
N GLN A 304 -6.98 -2.93 16.18
CA GLN A 304 -7.90 -3.74 15.39
C GLN A 304 -7.44 -3.77 13.94
N THR A 305 -7.38 -4.96 13.36
CA THR A 305 -6.90 -5.17 11.98
C THR A 305 -8.02 -5.56 11.02
N ASP A 306 -9.22 -5.82 11.54
CA ASP A 306 -10.44 -6.16 10.80
C ASP A 306 -11.35 -4.94 10.55
N LYS A 307 -11.04 -3.78 11.16
CA LYS A 307 -11.76 -2.51 11.00
C LYS A 307 -10.83 -1.33 10.71
N ILE A 308 -11.36 -0.35 10.00
CA ILE A 308 -10.80 1.01 9.90
C ILE A 308 -11.89 2.02 10.28
N ILE A 309 -11.48 3.23 10.69
CA ILE A 309 -12.41 4.35 10.91
C ILE A 309 -12.27 5.33 9.76
N VAL A 310 -13.39 5.77 9.22
CA VAL A 310 -13.44 6.67 8.07
C VAL A 310 -14.46 7.78 8.28
N ARG A 311 -14.26 8.91 7.61
CA ARG A 311 -15.29 9.96 7.54
C ARG A 311 -16.44 9.49 6.65
N LYS A 312 -17.70 9.64 7.09
CA LYS A 312 -18.90 9.32 6.27
C LYS A 312 -18.94 10.12 4.97
N THR A 313 -18.31 11.30 4.95
CA THR A 313 -18.18 12.16 3.76
C THR A 313 -17.33 11.57 2.64
N LEU A 314 -16.51 10.54 2.92
CA LEU A 314 -15.82 9.78 1.86
C LEU A 314 -16.81 8.98 0.99
N LYS A 315 -18.07 8.79 1.43
CA LYS A 315 -19.12 8.09 0.68
C LYS A 315 -18.65 6.73 0.15
N LEU A 316 -18.04 5.95 1.04
CA LEU A 316 -17.60 4.59 0.76
C LEU A 316 -18.85 3.73 0.51
N ASP A 317 -19.18 3.49 -0.74
CA ASP A 317 -20.33 2.66 -1.11
C ASP A 317 -20.02 1.16 -0.94
N ASN A 318 -21.03 0.29 -1.11
CA ASN A 318 -20.81 -1.15 -0.98
C ASN A 318 -19.83 -1.70 -2.02
N ARG A 319 -19.70 -1.06 -3.19
CA ARG A 319 -18.68 -1.46 -4.18
C ARG A 319 -17.29 -1.04 -3.72
N PHE A 320 -17.16 0.11 -3.07
CA PHE A 320 -15.95 0.52 -2.40
C PHE A 320 -15.62 -0.49 -1.32
N ALA A 321 -16.52 -0.86 -0.40
CA ALA A 321 -16.19 -1.87 0.62
C ALA A 321 -15.75 -3.23 0.04
N GLN A 322 -16.28 -3.61 -1.13
CA GLN A 322 -15.89 -4.83 -1.85
C GLN A 322 -14.53 -4.71 -2.56
N ASN A 323 -14.20 -3.52 -3.09
CA ASN A 323 -12.99 -3.26 -3.88
C ASN A 323 -11.90 -2.50 -3.12
N PHE A 324 -12.18 -2.05 -1.89
CA PHE A 324 -11.27 -1.29 -1.06
C PHE A 324 -10.17 -2.23 -0.61
N ASP A 325 -9.00 -1.98 -1.16
CA ASP A 325 -7.91 -2.92 -1.15
C ASP A 325 -6.63 -2.16 -0.80
N LEU A 326 -6.36 -2.07 0.51
CA LEU A 326 -5.06 -1.69 1.05
C LEU A 326 -4.07 -2.87 1.02
N THR A 327 -4.37 -3.96 0.30
CA THR A 327 -3.55 -5.18 0.18
C THR A 327 -3.02 -5.40 -1.24
N GLY A 328 -3.54 -4.63 -2.20
CA GLY A 328 -3.04 -4.48 -3.55
C GLY A 328 -3.88 -3.45 -4.30
N VAL A 329 -3.25 -2.35 -4.67
CA VAL A 329 -3.63 -1.45 -5.78
C VAL A 329 -4.76 -0.43 -5.58
N TYR A 330 -5.62 -0.48 -4.54
CA TYR A 330 -6.76 0.46 -4.49
C TYR A 330 -6.96 1.17 -3.15
N LEU A 331 -6.22 2.26 -2.97
CA LEU A 331 -6.85 3.51 -2.55
C LEU A 331 -7.47 4.14 -3.80
N PRO A 332 -8.81 4.22 -3.92
CA PRO A 332 -9.45 4.57 -5.17
C PRO A 332 -9.19 5.98 -5.65
#